data_AF-A0A7X0G5F9-F1
#
_entry.id   AF-A0A7X0G5F9-F1
#
_cell.length_a   1.000
_cell.length_b   1.000
_cell.length_c   1.000
_cell.angle_alpha   90.00
_cell.angle_beta   90.00
_cell.angle_gamma   90.00
#
_symmetry.space_group_name_H-M   'P 1'
#
loop_
_entity.id
_entity.type
_entity.pdbx_description
1 polymer ?
#
loop_
_entity_poly.entity_id
_entity_poly.type
_entity_poly.pdbx_seq_one_letter_code
_entity_poly.pdbx_strand_id
1 'polypeptide(L)'
;MGTLVTLVSTRVEGRLGNAVCGVFGGQCADTRQGAGGAGDGGGGAGHGPTRLPSPSPGPPVPQPPAPPPPKEQPETEAVLNETQLGRDALTWVKDHGVRVIYRPGGGSYYDGDANVFYVDTKQSPEGRANTFVHEVNHAEHRNDPDIKKLSRAEFIDKSIDEETEGTVEAIQNNQELQRNRNGNAPGTLLQQEYEDAYNAAVAQENAARQKAQRPPLDAAGEKAVGEKAGRERVKQAFVNGEVVSSVDKHKYADNYGKAWDDAHDCFLWIFC
;
A
#
# COMPACT_ATOMS: atom_id res chain seq x y z
N MET A 1 5.80 -19.78 43.72
CA MET A 1 5.05 -18.58 43.28
C MET A 1 5.75 -18.08 42.04
N GLY A 2 5.20 -18.42 40.87
CA GLY A 2 5.83 -18.22 39.56
C GLY A 2 5.50 -16.83 39.01
N THR A 3 6.55 -16.14 38.56
CA THR A 3 6.47 -14.84 37.92
C THR A 3 5.97 -15.02 36.49
N LEU A 4 4.84 -14.39 36.18
CA LEU A 4 4.29 -14.26 34.83
C LEU A 4 5.18 -13.28 34.05
N VAL A 5 5.85 -13.76 33.00
CA VAL A 5 6.55 -12.91 32.02
C VAL A 5 5.61 -12.77 30.82
N THR A 6 5.18 -11.55 30.54
CA THR A 6 4.43 -11.19 29.34
C THR A 6 5.38 -11.23 28.15
N LEU A 7 5.20 -12.20 27.24
CA LEU A 7 5.94 -12.30 25.99
C LEU A 7 5.38 -11.30 24.97
N VAL A 8 6.26 -10.44 24.47
CA VAL A 8 6.02 -9.52 23.36
C VAL A 8 6.12 -10.34 22.07
N SER A 9 4.98 -10.59 21.43
CA SER A 9 4.90 -11.24 20.11
C SER A 9 5.51 -10.32 19.05
N THR A 10 6.69 -10.67 18.54
CA THR A 10 7.35 -9.94 17.44
C THR A 10 6.65 -10.24 16.11
N ARG A 11 6.02 -9.19 15.54
CA ARG A 11 5.27 -9.12 14.28
C ARG A 11 6.07 -9.57 13.05
N VAL A 12 5.52 -10.53 12.31
CA VAL A 12 5.89 -10.84 10.91
C VAL A 12 5.06 -10.01 9.91
N GLU A 13 3.88 -9.54 10.31
CA GLU A 13 2.91 -8.83 9.45
C GLU A 13 3.39 -7.41 9.02
N GLY A 14 4.26 -6.76 9.80
CA GLY A 14 4.71 -5.38 9.51
C GLY A 14 5.80 -5.23 8.45
N ARG A 15 6.32 -6.31 7.85
CA ARG A 15 7.38 -6.23 6.83
C ARG A 15 6.87 -6.32 5.38
N LEU A 16 5.74 -6.98 5.14
CA LEU A 16 5.21 -7.17 3.78
C LEU A 16 4.70 -5.86 3.17
N GLY A 17 4.04 -5.01 3.96
CA GLY A 17 3.47 -3.74 3.48
C GLY A 17 4.51 -2.73 2.97
N ASN A 18 5.81 -2.88 3.28
CA ASN A 18 6.83 -1.92 2.84
C ASN A 18 7.32 -2.14 1.40
N ALA A 19 6.85 -3.16 0.66
CA ALA A 19 7.48 -3.57 -0.60
C ALA A 19 7.17 -2.65 -1.82
N VAL A 20 6.02 -1.96 -1.84
CA VAL A 20 5.48 -1.27 -3.05
C VAL A 20 6.11 0.11 -3.34
N CYS A 21 6.86 0.61 -2.37
CA CYS A 21 7.37 1.97 -2.19
C CYS A 21 8.21 2.68 -3.29
N GLY A 22 8.57 2.05 -4.41
CA GLY A 22 9.50 2.64 -5.40
C GLY A 22 9.12 2.40 -6.84
N VAL A 23 7.91 1.87 -7.04
CA VAL A 23 7.41 1.57 -8.37
C VAL A 23 6.82 2.83 -9.04
N PHE A 24 6.41 3.84 -8.26
CA PHE A 24 5.93 5.16 -8.73
C PHE A 24 7.01 6.27 -8.78
N GLY A 25 8.28 5.93 -9.01
CA GLY A 25 9.32 6.90 -9.37
C GLY A 25 10.08 7.59 -8.22
N GLY A 26 9.97 7.09 -6.99
CA GLY A 26 10.76 7.59 -5.85
C GLY A 26 12.09 6.86 -5.65
N GLN A 27 13.23 7.55 -5.79
CA GLN A 27 14.54 7.02 -5.37
C GLN A 27 14.60 6.96 -3.83
N CYS A 28 14.67 5.75 -3.27
CA CYS A 28 14.90 5.53 -1.85
C CYS A 28 16.39 5.65 -1.52
N ALA A 29 16.71 6.51 -0.56
CA ALA A 29 18.01 6.56 0.10
C ALA A 29 18.00 5.56 1.26
N ASP A 30 19.07 4.77 1.35
CA ASP A 30 19.29 3.73 2.36
C ASP A 30 19.51 4.36 3.74
N THR A 31 18.49 4.33 4.61
CA THR A 31 18.61 4.76 6.02
C THR A 31 18.73 3.54 6.93
N ARG A 32 19.91 2.91 6.92
CA ARG A 32 20.39 2.07 8.02
C ARG A 32 21.21 2.90 9.02
N GLN A 33 20.56 3.45 10.04
CA GLN A 33 21.17 3.90 11.31
C GLN A 33 20.06 3.78 12.37
N GLY A 34 20.19 3.16 13.54
CA GLY A 34 21.26 2.49 14.27
C GLY A 34 20.73 2.37 15.70
N ALA A 35 20.29 1.18 16.12
CA ALA A 35 19.78 0.96 17.47
C ALA A 35 20.86 0.28 18.31
N GLY A 36 21.59 1.08 19.09
CA GLY A 36 22.52 0.63 20.11
C GLY A 36 22.30 1.45 21.37
N GLY A 37 21.99 0.80 22.49
CA GLY A 37 21.78 1.48 23.77
C GLY A 37 21.27 0.55 24.87
N ALA A 38 22.12 -0.37 25.30
CA ALA A 38 21.96 -1.09 26.57
C ALA A 38 22.22 -0.12 27.74
N GLY A 39 21.42 -0.21 28.80
CA GLY A 39 21.57 0.58 30.02
C GLY A 39 20.88 -0.07 31.21
N ASP A 40 21.71 -0.70 32.03
CA ASP A 40 21.44 -1.45 33.26
C ASP A 40 21.27 -0.52 34.48
N GLY A 41 20.63 -0.99 35.57
CA GLY A 41 20.90 -0.47 36.91
C GLY A 41 19.71 -0.14 37.83
N GLY A 42 19.66 -0.84 38.98
CA GLY A 42 19.58 -0.19 40.29
C GLY A 42 18.31 -0.35 41.12
N GLY A 43 18.28 -1.39 41.96
CA GLY A 43 17.32 -1.51 43.08
C GLY A 43 17.68 -0.57 44.24
N GLY A 44 16.66 0.05 44.84
CA GLY A 44 16.78 0.85 46.04
C GLY A 44 15.47 0.87 46.84
N ALA A 45 15.47 0.19 47.99
CA ALA A 45 14.39 0.23 48.97
C ALA A 45 14.53 1.50 49.84
N GLY A 46 13.72 2.52 49.59
CA GLY A 46 13.72 3.79 50.30
C GLY A 46 12.39 4.04 51.03
N HIS A 47 12.49 4.42 52.30
CA HIS A 47 11.38 4.72 53.21
C HIS A 47 10.46 5.83 52.68
N GLY A 48 9.14 5.60 52.78
CA GLY A 48 8.11 6.49 52.22
C GLY A 48 7.95 7.81 53.00
N PRO A 49 8.09 8.97 52.35
CA PRO A 49 7.71 10.25 52.95
C PRO A 49 6.18 10.42 52.96
N THR A 50 5.70 11.06 54.03
CA THR A 50 4.30 11.45 54.26
C THR A 50 3.76 12.23 53.07
N ARG A 51 2.72 11.69 52.39
CA ARG A 51 2.11 12.34 51.21
C ARG A 51 1.41 13.64 51.63
N LEU A 52 1.94 14.77 51.17
CA LEU A 52 1.23 16.03 51.16
C LEU A 52 -0.02 15.91 50.24
N PRO A 53 -1.13 16.59 50.56
CA PRO A 53 -2.32 16.59 49.71
C PRO A 53 -1.97 17.11 48.32
N SER A 54 -2.32 16.35 47.29
CA SER A 54 -2.12 16.75 45.90
C SER A 54 -2.86 18.06 45.63
N PRO A 55 -2.19 19.09 45.07
CA PRO A 55 -2.86 20.31 44.66
C PRO A 55 -3.95 19.97 43.65
N SER A 56 -5.12 20.61 43.78
CA SER A 56 -6.22 20.47 42.82
C SER A 56 -5.70 20.64 41.39
N PRO A 57 -6.15 19.81 40.42
CA PRO A 57 -5.83 20.01 39.02
C PRO A 57 -6.17 21.45 38.65
N GLY A 58 -5.18 22.21 38.23
CA GLY A 58 -5.40 23.55 37.70
C GLY A 58 -6.37 23.50 36.52
N PRO A 59 -6.94 24.65 36.11
CA PRO A 59 -7.74 24.72 34.90
C PRO A 59 -6.98 24.08 33.72
N PRO A 60 -7.68 23.39 32.79
CA PRO A 60 -7.04 22.78 31.64
C PRO A 60 -6.18 23.81 30.94
N VAL A 61 -4.88 23.52 30.80
CA VAL A 61 -3.99 24.36 30.00
C VAL A 61 -4.54 24.30 28.57
N PRO A 62 -4.81 25.45 27.91
CA PRO A 62 -5.21 25.46 26.51
C PRO A 62 -4.19 24.65 25.70
N GLN A 63 -4.65 23.59 25.03
CA GLN A 63 -3.77 22.83 24.15
C GLN A 63 -3.33 23.75 23.00
N PRO A 64 -2.04 23.74 22.63
CA PRO A 64 -1.60 24.43 21.43
C PRO A 64 -2.44 24.00 20.22
N PRO A 65 -2.78 24.91 19.29
CA PRO A 65 -3.47 24.54 18.07
C PRO A 65 -2.66 23.46 17.33
N ALA A 66 -3.35 22.51 16.71
CA ALA A 66 -2.70 21.49 15.91
C ALA A 66 -1.84 22.16 14.80
N PRO A 67 -0.65 21.62 14.50
CA PRO A 67 0.14 22.12 13.39
C PRO A 67 -0.67 22.04 12.08
N PRO A 68 -0.48 23.00 11.15
CA PRO A 68 -1.12 22.93 9.85
C PRO A 68 -0.68 21.67 9.10
N PRO A 69 -1.52 21.14 8.19
CA PRO A 69 -1.13 20.00 7.37
C PRO A 69 0.12 20.34 6.54
N PRO A 70 0.97 19.35 6.24
CA PRO A 70 2.09 19.53 5.32
C PRO A 70 1.56 19.95 3.94
N LYS A 71 2.30 20.78 3.19
CA LYS A 71 1.86 21.33 1.90
C LYS A 71 1.49 20.24 0.88
N GLU A 72 2.10 19.07 0.99
CA GLU A 72 1.90 17.94 0.09
C GLU A 72 0.53 17.30 0.24
N GLN A 73 -0.10 17.44 1.41
CA GLN A 73 -1.44 16.93 1.65
C GLN A 73 -2.49 17.62 0.76
N PRO A 74 -2.69 18.95 0.83
CA PRO A 74 -3.67 19.61 -0.03
C PRO A 74 -3.32 19.51 -1.52
N GLU A 75 -2.04 19.42 -1.90
CA GLU A 75 -1.64 19.16 -3.29
C GLU A 75 -2.12 17.78 -3.77
N THR A 76 -1.95 16.74 -2.95
CA THR A 76 -2.35 15.36 -3.29
C THR A 76 -3.88 15.24 -3.31
N GLU A 77 -4.55 15.80 -2.31
CA GLU A 77 -6.01 15.83 -2.24
C GLU A 77 -6.62 16.62 -3.41
N ALA A 78 -5.99 17.70 -3.86
CA ALA A 78 -6.45 18.45 -5.04
C ALA A 78 -6.47 17.55 -6.28
N VAL A 79 -5.43 16.76 -6.53
CA VAL A 79 -5.38 15.82 -7.66
C VAL A 79 -6.40 14.69 -7.49
N LEU A 80 -6.51 14.09 -6.30
CA LEU A 80 -7.50 13.04 -6.02
C LEU A 80 -8.94 13.52 -6.26
N ASN A 81 -9.24 14.78 -5.97
CA ASN A 81 -10.57 15.35 -6.19
C ASN A 81 -10.94 15.52 -7.67
N GLU A 82 -9.97 15.46 -8.59
CA GLU A 82 -10.23 15.59 -10.03
C GLU A 82 -10.85 14.32 -10.62
N THR A 83 -10.76 13.16 -9.98
CA THR A 83 -11.23 11.87 -10.51
C THR A 83 -12.29 11.24 -9.60
N GLN A 84 -13.15 10.36 -10.14
CA GLN A 84 -14.13 9.65 -9.32
C GLN A 84 -13.43 8.66 -8.38
N LEU A 85 -12.49 7.86 -8.88
CA LEU A 85 -11.71 6.92 -8.05
C LEU A 85 -10.95 7.62 -6.93
N GLY A 86 -10.36 8.79 -7.19
CA GLY A 86 -9.65 9.55 -6.17
C GLY A 86 -10.58 10.10 -5.07
N ARG A 87 -11.79 10.57 -5.43
CA ARG A 87 -12.80 10.98 -4.45
C ARG A 87 -13.33 9.81 -3.63
N ASP A 88 -13.51 8.65 -4.24
CA ASP A 88 -13.96 7.44 -3.56
C ASP A 88 -12.89 6.95 -2.57
N ALA A 89 -11.61 6.96 -2.97
CA ALA A 89 -10.48 6.66 -2.10
C ALA A 89 -10.39 7.61 -0.89
N LEU A 90 -10.54 8.93 -1.10
CA LEU A 90 -10.60 9.91 -0.01
C LEU A 90 -11.77 9.66 0.94
N THR A 91 -12.93 9.32 0.39
CA THR A 91 -14.14 9.00 1.17
C THR A 91 -13.90 7.74 2.00
N TRP A 92 -13.35 6.69 1.40
CA TRP A 92 -13.04 5.44 2.08
C TRP A 92 -12.09 5.65 3.26
N VAL A 93 -10.97 6.35 3.05
CA VAL A 93 -9.98 6.66 4.10
C VAL A 93 -10.62 7.38 5.27
N LYS A 94 -11.49 8.35 4.98
CA LYS A 94 -12.23 9.11 5.99
C LYS A 94 -13.21 8.23 6.75
N ASP A 95 -14.02 7.45 6.04
CA ASP A 95 -15.08 6.61 6.62
C ASP A 95 -14.51 5.47 7.48
N HIS A 96 -13.29 5.00 7.16
CA HIS A 96 -12.57 3.95 7.89
C HIS A 96 -11.57 4.50 8.93
N GLY A 97 -11.54 5.83 9.13
CA GLY A 97 -10.67 6.47 10.12
C GLY A 97 -9.19 6.20 9.91
N VAL A 98 -8.75 5.99 8.66
CA VAL A 98 -7.35 5.78 8.31
C VAL A 98 -6.61 7.10 8.43
N ARG A 99 -5.51 7.10 9.18
CA ARG A 99 -4.67 8.28 9.36
C ARG A 99 -3.71 8.41 8.19
N VAL A 100 -3.56 9.59 7.60
CA VAL A 100 -2.60 9.83 6.52
C VAL A 100 -1.42 10.64 7.04
N ILE A 101 -0.20 10.14 6.84
CA ILE A 101 1.06 10.76 7.25
C ILE A 101 1.95 10.95 6.02
N TYR A 102 2.12 12.22 5.63
CA TYR A 102 3.05 12.61 4.57
C TYR A 102 4.47 12.73 5.14
N ARG A 103 5.44 12.05 4.54
CA ARG A 103 6.84 12.10 4.96
C ARG A 103 7.81 11.95 3.78
N PRO A 104 9.02 12.52 3.86
CA PRO A 104 10.00 12.39 2.78
C PRO A 104 10.68 11.02 2.78
N GLY A 105 10.65 10.32 1.64
CA GLY A 105 11.33 9.05 1.44
C GLY A 105 10.66 7.87 2.14
N GLY A 106 11.28 6.68 1.97
CA GLY A 106 10.77 5.42 2.51
C GLY A 106 9.56 4.86 1.78
N GLY A 107 9.10 5.55 0.72
CA GLY A 107 7.92 5.22 -0.07
C GLY A 107 6.60 5.31 0.68
N SER A 108 5.54 4.98 -0.06
CA SER A 108 4.18 4.94 0.45
C SER A 108 3.75 3.51 0.74
N TYR A 109 3.01 3.33 1.82
CA TYR A 109 2.40 2.06 2.18
C TYR A 109 1.27 2.24 3.20
N TYR A 110 0.37 1.28 3.26
CA TYR A 110 -0.55 1.08 4.38
C TYR A 110 0.07 0.23 5.50
N ASP A 111 0.09 0.78 6.71
CA ASP A 111 0.29 0.02 7.95
C ASP A 111 -1.08 -0.36 8.53
N GLY A 112 -1.49 -1.61 8.27
CA GLY A 112 -2.75 -2.15 8.78
C GLY A 112 -2.84 -2.10 10.31
N ASP A 113 -1.74 -2.37 11.00
CA ASP A 113 -1.74 -2.46 12.46
C ASP A 113 -1.89 -1.09 13.13
N ALA A 114 -1.27 -0.06 12.58
CA ALA A 114 -1.44 1.32 13.05
C ALA A 114 -2.69 2.00 12.48
N ASN A 115 -3.30 1.41 11.45
CA ASN A 115 -4.33 2.02 10.60
C ASN A 115 -3.86 3.36 10.00
N VAL A 116 -2.66 3.36 9.41
CA VAL A 116 -1.97 4.56 8.91
C VAL A 116 -1.51 4.37 7.47
N PHE A 117 -1.80 5.34 6.60
CA PHE A 117 -1.13 5.52 5.32
C PHE A 117 0.09 6.39 5.49
N TYR A 118 1.24 5.89 5.05
CA TYR A 118 2.41 6.71 4.83
C TYR A 118 2.46 7.09 3.36
N VAL A 119 2.64 8.38 3.06
CA VAL A 119 2.72 8.89 1.68
C VAL A 119 4.08 9.57 1.48
N ASP A 120 4.84 9.12 0.47
CA ASP A 120 6.16 9.68 0.16
C ASP A 120 6.04 11.05 -0.53
N THR A 121 6.54 12.09 0.13
CA THR A 121 6.51 13.46 -0.40
C THR A 121 7.49 13.72 -1.55
N LYS A 122 8.36 12.77 -1.90
CA LYS A 122 9.28 12.90 -3.05
C LYS A 122 8.62 12.66 -4.40
N GLN A 123 7.44 12.07 -4.43
CA GLN A 123 6.68 11.87 -5.67
C GLN A 123 6.01 13.18 -6.12
N SER A 124 5.63 13.29 -7.40
CA SER A 124 4.78 14.41 -7.85
C SER A 124 3.38 14.31 -7.24
N PRO A 125 2.56 15.38 -7.24
CA PRO A 125 1.17 15.31 -6.79
C PRO A 125 0.36 14.20 -7.47
N GLU A 126 0.55 13.99 -8.79
CA GLU A 126 -0.09 12.91 -9.54
C GLU A 126 0.41 11.52 -9.12
N GLY A 127 1.72 11.36 -8.94
CA GLY A 127 2.30 10.11 -8.44
C GLY A 127 1.77 9.75 -7.06
N ARG A 128 1.68 10.74 -6.15
CA ARG A 128 1.10 10.55 -4.81
C ARG A 128 -0.37 10.18 -4.88
N ALA A 129 -1.16 10.82 -5.75
CA ALA A 129 -2.58 10.51 -5.91
C ALA A 129 -2.79 9.07 -6.42
N ASN A 130 -2.04 8.65 -7.43
CA ASN A 130 -2.11 7.28 -7.95
C ASN A 130 -1.68 6.25 -6.89
N THR A 131 -0.61 6.54 -6.16
CA THR A 131 -0.16 5.69 -5.06
C THR A 131 -1.21 5.63 -3.94
N PHE A 132 -1.85 6.76 -3.62
CA PHE A 132 -2.90 6.81 -2.60
C PHE A 132 -4.08 5.89 -2.94
N VAL A 133 -4.52 5.87 -4.20
CA VAL A 133 -5.55 4.93 -4.68
C VAL A 133 -5.09 3.48 -4.51
N HIS A 134 -3.84 3.17 -4.88
CA HIS A 134 -3.25 1.85 -4.67
C HIS A 134 -3.23 1.42 -3.20
N GLU A 135 -2.87 2.31 -2.27
CA GLU A 135 -2.86 2.00 -0.83
C GLU A 135 -4.27 1.79 -0.26
N VAL A 136 -5.29 2.42 -0.83
CA VAL A 136 -6.69 2.13 -0.47
C VAL A 136 -7.05 0.69 -0.81
N ASN A 137 -6.65 0.19 -1.98
CA ASN A 137 -6.86 -1.22 -2.33
C ASN A 137 -6.25 -2.18 -1.29
N HIS A 138 -5.02 -1.92 -0.83
CA HIS A 138 -4.42 -2.72 0.26
C HIS A 138 -5.22 -2.66 1.56
N ALA A 139 -5.77 -1.49 1.88
CA ALA A 139 -6.53 -1.28 3.09
C ALA A 139 -7.90 -1.97 3.05
N GLU A 140 -8.56 -1.96 1.90
CA GLU A 140 -9.78 -2.71 1.62
C GLU A 140 -9.57 -4.22 1.74
N HIS A 141 -8.40 -4.70 1.31
CA HIS A 141 -8.05 -6.12 1.28
C HIS A 141 -7.14 -6.57 2.43
N ARG A 142 -6.99 -5.79 3.51
CA ARG A 142 -6.06 -6.06 4.62
C ARG A 142 -6.03 -7.52 5.15
N ASN A 143 -7.16 -8.22 5.11
CA ASN A 143 -7.29 -9.59 5.60
C ASN A 143 -7.47 -10.65 4.49
N ASP A 144 -7.33 -10.30 3.22
CA ASP A 144 -7.38 -11.20 2.06
C ASP A 144 -6.25 -10.82 1.07
N PRO A 145 -5.22 -11.65 0.91
CA PRO A 145 -5.17 -13.06 1.30
C PRO A 145 -4.83 -13.35 2.77
N ASP A 146 -5.60 -14.26 3.38
CA ASP A 146 -5.32 -14.77 4.73
C ASP A 146 -4.19 -15.81 4.70
N ILE A 147 -3.00 -15.38 5.11
CA ILE A 147 -1.79 -16.19 5.14
C ILE A 147 -1.95 -17.49 5.93
N LYS A 148 -2.80 -17.53 6.97
CA LYS A 148 -2.96 -18.70 7.86
C LYS A 148 -3.92 -19.75 7.30
N LYS A 149 -4.70 -19.41 6.28
CA LYS A 149 -5.76 -20.28 5.72
C LYS A 149 -5.41 -20.85 4.35
N LEU A 150 -4.53 -20.20 3.61
CA LEU A 150 -4.21 -20.53 2.24
C LEU A 150 -2.95 -21.39 2.17
N SER A 151 -2.88 -22.28 1.18
CA SER A 151 -1.61 -22.91 0.83
C SER A 151 -0.63 -21.83 0.34
N ARG A 152 0.67 -22.12 0.40
CA ARG A 152 1.72 -21.21 -0.07
C ARG A 152 1.46 -20.68 -1.48
N ALA A 153 1.06 -21.56 -2.41
CA ALA A 153 0.81 -21.19 -3.80
C ALA A 153 -0.43 -20.30 -3.94
N GLU A 154 -1.53 -20.61 -3.24
CA GLU A 154 -2.75 -19.80 -3.24
C GLU A 154 -2.53 -18.42 -2.61
N PHE A 155 -1.75 -18.36 -1.52
CA PHE A 155 -1.37 -17.10 -0.89
C PHE A 155 -0.58 -16.20 -1.84
N ILE A 156 0.44 -16.74 -2.51
CA ILE A 156 1.24 -15.98 -3.48
C ILE A 156 0.36 -15.48 -4.63
N ASP A 157 -0.46 -16.35 -5.24
CA ASP A 157 -1.31 -15.98 -6.37
C ASP A 157 -2.33 -14.89 -5.99
N LYS A 158 -3.02 -15.05 -4.86
CA LYS A 158 -3.96 -14.03 -4.36
C LYS A 158 -3.27 -12.72 -3.99
N SER A 159 -2.06 -12.75 -3.42
CA SER A 159 -1.31 -11.54 -3.09
C SER A 159 -0.90 -10.79 -4.35
N ILE A 160 -0.50 -11.51 -5.40
CA ILE A 160 -0.20 -10.91 -6.70
C ILE A 160 -1.47 -10.35 -7.36
N ASP A 161 -2.63 -11.01 -7.19
CA ASP A 161 -3.90 -10.49 -7.70
C ASP A 161 -4.31 -9.19 -7.00
N GLU A 162 -4.05 -9.04 -5.70
CA GLU A 162 -4.25 -7.80 -4.94
C GLU A 162 -3.38 -6.65 -5.47
N GLU A 163 -2.06 -6.88 -5.64
CA GLU A 163 -1.12 -5.90 -6.22
C GLU A 163 -1.50 -5.51 -7.66
N THR A 164 -1.97 -6.49 -8.42
CA THR A 164 -2.47 -6.28 -9.78
C THR A 164 -3.67 -5.34 -9.76
N GLU A 165 -4.63 -5.58 -8.89
CA GLU A 165 -5.84 -4.76 -8.79
C GLU A 165 -5.52 -3.32 -8.38
N GLY A 166 -4.75 -3.14 -7.31
CA GLY A 166 -4.34 -1.79 -6.87
C GLY A 166 -3.55 -1.03 -7.94
N THR A 167 -2.75 -1.73 -8.75
CA THR A 167 -2.05 -1.11 -9.89
C THR A 167 -3.01 -0.74 -11.03
N VAL A 168 -3.97 -1.61 -11.34
CA VAL A 168 -5.00 -1.33 -12.35
C VAL A 168 -5.86 -0.14 -11.93
N GLU A 169 -6.27 -0.04 -10.67
CA GLU A 169 -7.03 1.11 -10.15
C GLU A 169 -6.21 2.40 -10.22
N ALA A 170 -4.92 2.35 -9.89
CA ALA A 170 -4.02 3.50 -10.03
C ALA A 170 -3.88 3.94 -11.51
N ILE A 171 -3.81 2.99 -12.45
CA ILE A 171 -3.82 3.27 -13.90
C ILE A 171 -5.14 3.90 -14.32
N GLN A 172 -6.27 3.35 -13.91
CA GLN A 172 -7.60 3.86 -14.25
C GLN A 172 -7.82 5.27 -13.69
N ASN A 173 -7.37 5.53 -12.46
CA ASN A 173 -7.36 6.85 -11.86
C ASN A 173 -6.53 7.83 -12.71
N ASN A 174 -5.32 7.45 -13.13
CA ASN A 174 -4.47 8.31 -13.95
C ASN A 174 -5.05 8.54 -15.36
N GLN A 175 -5.71 7.55 -15.96
CA GLN A 175 -6.42 7.70 -17.22
C GLN A 175 -7.58 8.70 -17.10
N GLU A 176 -8.34 8.66 -16.00
CA GLU A 176 -9.37 9.67 -15.73
C GLU A 176 -8.77 11.06 -15.56
N LEU A 177 -7.67 11.17 -14.82
CA LEU A 177 -6.95 12.43 -14.64
C LEU A 177 -6.46 13.00 -15.99
N GLN A 178 -5.86 12.16 -16.84
CA GLN A 178 -5.45 12.54 -18.18
C GLN A 178 -6.64 13.00 -19.02
N ARG A 179 -7.78 12.31 -18.99
CA ARG A 179 -8.99 12.76 -19.68
C ARG A 179 -9.43 14.15 -19.19
N ASN A 180 -9.47 14.36 -17.88
CA ASN A 180 -9.92 15.63 -17.28
C ASN A 180 -8.95 16.79 -17.56
N ARG A 181 -7.66 16.48 -17.79
CA ARG A 181 -6.61 17.43 -18.12
C ARG A 181 -6.23 17.49 -19.60
N ASN A 182 -7.04 16.91 -20.50
CA ASN A 182 -6.76 16.85 -21.95
C ASN A 182 -5.36 16.28 -22.29
N GLY A 183 -4.95 15.21 -21.59
CA GLY A 183 -3.67 14.52 -21.74
C GLY A 183 -2.50 15.13 -20.95
N ASN A 184 -2.71 16.25 -20.24
CA ASN A 184 -1.64 16.92 -19.47
C ASN A 184 -1.41 16.32 -18.08
N ALA A 185 -1.33 15.00 -17.99
CA ALA A 185 -0.86 14.30 -16.80
C ALA A 185 0.15 13.20 -17.21
N PRO A 186 1.27 13.05 -16.48
CA PRO A 186 2.26 12.04 -16.79
C PRO A 186 1.65 10.63 -16.71
N GLY A 187 2.21 9.68 -17.46
CA GLY A 187 1.84 8.27 -17.28
C GLY A 187 2.22 7.75 -15.90
N THR A 188 1.51 6.73 -15.43
CA THR A 188 1.84 6.01 -14.20
C THR A 188 2.49 4.65 -14.50
N LEU A 189 2.94 3.95 -13.45
CA LEU A 189 3.50 2.61 -13.55
C LEU A 189 2.65 1.70 -14.43
N LEU A 190 3.29 0.98 -15.35
CA LEU A 190 2.68 -0.03 -16.22
C LEU A 190 1.51 0.46 -17.07
N GLN A 191 1.23 1.76 -17.09
CA GLN A 191 0.08 2.30 -17.80
C GLN A 191 0.20 2.05 -19.30
N GLN A 192 1.38 2.28 -19.89
CA GLN A 192 1.58 2.07 -21.32
C GLN A 192 1.43 0.59 -21.68
N GLU A 193 2.01 -0.29 -20.87
CA GLU A 193 1.95 -1.74 -21.05
C GLU A 193 0.51 -2.25 -20.94
N TYR A 194 -0.25 -1.72 -19.98
CA TYR A 194 -1.68 -2.00 -19.82
C TYR A 194 -2.47 -1.54 -21.06
N GLU A 195 -2.24 -0.30 -21.53
CA GLU A 195 -2.93 0.28 -22.68
C GLU A 195 -2.60 -0.44 -24.00
N ASP A 196 -1.35 -0.83 -24.20
CA ASP A 196 -0.92 -1.61 -25.35
C ASP A 196 -1.59 -2.99 -25.37
N ALA A 197 -1.62 -3.68 -24.22
CA ALA A 197 -2.28 -4.98 -24.09
C ALA A 197 -3.80 -4.87 -24.30
N TYR A 198 -4.43 -3.82 -23.75
CA TYR A 198 -5.83 -3.48 -23.97
C TYR A 198 -6.13 -3.33 -25.46
N ASN A 199 -5.39 -2.46 -26.15
CA ASN A 199 -5.60 -2.13 -27.55
C ASN A 199 -5.35 -3.32 -28.47
N ALA A 200 -4.30 -4.09 -28.20
CA ALA A 200 -3.97 -5.30 -28.96
C ALA A 200 -5.07 -6.36 -28.87
N ALA A 201 -5.62 -6.59 -27.67
CA ALA A 201 -6.68 -7.58 -27.47
C ALA A 201 -7.99 -7.19 -28.18
N VAL A 202 -8.38 -5.91 -28.10
CA VAL A 202 -9.56 -5.39 -28.82
C VAL A 202 -9.38 -5.54 -30.33
N ALA A 203 -8.21 -5.15 -30.86
CA ALA A 203 -7.90 -5.29 -32.28
C ALA A 203 -7.92 -6.76 -32.75
N GLN A 204 -7.36 -7.67 -31.95
CA GLN A 204 -7.35 -9.10 -32.25
C GLN A 204 -8.76 -9.70 -32.27
N GLU A 205 -9.60 -9.38 -31.28
CA GLU A 205 -10.97 -9.88 -31.22
C GLU A 205 -11.80 -9.32 -32.39
N ASN A 206 -11.70 -8.02 -32.69
CA ASN A 206 -12.38 -7.43 -33.84
C ASN A 206 -11.94 -8.05 -35.18
N ALA A 207 -10.64 -8.36 -35.35
CA ALA A 207 -10.15 -9.07 -36.53
C ALA A 207 -10.69 -10.51 -36.62
N ALA A 208 -10.80 -11.23 -35.50
CA ALA A 208 -11.39 -12.56 -35.46
C ALA A 208 -12.90 -12.52 -35.79
N ARG A 209 -13.63 -11.55 -35.25
CA ARG A 209 -15.05 -11.33 -35.55
C ARG A 209 -15.28 -10.99 -37.01
N GLN A 210 -14.44 -10.15 -37.60
CA GLN A 210 -14.49 -9.85 -39.03
C GLN A 210 -14.31 -11.11 -39.90
N LYS A 211 -13.31 -11.96 -39.59
CA LYS A 211 -13.10 -13.24 -40.29
C LYS A 211 -14.32 -14.17 -40.15
N ALA A 212 -15.00 -14.12 -39.02
CA ALA A 212 -16.23 -14.86 -38.75
C ALA A 212 -17.52 -14.14 -39.24
N GLN A 213 -17.41 -13.03 -39.98
CA GLN A 213 -18.53 -12.21 -40.45
C GLN A 213 -19.49 -11.75 -39.33
N ARG A 214 -18.96 -11.52 -38.12
CA ARG A 214 -19.67 -10.96 -36.97
C ARG A 214 -19.43 -9.44 -36.92
N PRO A 215 -20.40 -8.65 -36.41
CA PRO A 215 -20.17 -7.23 -36.15
C PRO A 215 -19.01 -7.05 -35.16
N PRO A 216 -18.26 -5.94 -35.20
CA PRO A 216 -17.24 -5.64 -34.20
C PRO A 216 -17.82 -5.60 -32.78
N LEU A 217 -16.95 -5.59 -31.77
CA LEU A 217 -17.32 -5.32 -30.40
C LEU A 217 -18.00 -3.95 -30.30
N ASP A 218 -18.97 -3.83 -29.39
CA ASP A 218 -19.46 -2.53 -28.93
C ASP A 218 -18.56 -2.00 -27.81
N ALA A 219 -18.82 -0.77 -27.34
CA ALA A 219 -17.97 -0.14 -26.32
C ALA A 219 -17.85 -0.97 -25.02
N ALA A 220 -18.92 -1.65 -24.63
CA ALA A 220 -18.91 -2.52 -23.44
C ALA A 220 -18.05 -3.78 -23.68
N GLY A 221 -18.16 -4.39 -24.87
CA GLY A 221 -17.33 -5.51 -25.28
C GLY A 221 -15.86 -5.15 -25.40
N GLU A 222 -15.54 -3.98 -25.98
CA GLU A 222 -14.16 -3.47 -26.06
C GLU A 222 -13.58 -3.26 -24.67
N LYS A 223 -14.33 -2.62 -23.77
CA LYS A 223 -13.94 -2.45 -22.36
C LYS A 223 -13.65 -3.80 -21.69
N ALA A 224 -14.57 -4.76 -21.78
CA ALA A 224 -14.40 -6.06 -21.12
C ALA A 224 -13.19 -6.86 -21.66
N VAL A 225 -12.98 -6.88 -22.98
CA VAL A 225 -11.86 -7.58 -23.60
C VAL A 225 -10.53 -6.89 -23.28
N GLY A 226 -10.51 -5.56 -23.40
CA GLY A 226 -9.33 -4.77 -23.17
C GLY A 226 -8.90 -4.77 -21.70
N GLU A 227 -9.81 -4.55 -20.75
CA GLU A 227 -9.51 -4.55 -19.30
C GLU A 227 -8.98 -5.90 -18.85
N LYS A 228 -9.55 -7.00 -19.35
CA LYS A 228 -9.05 -8.35 -19.05
C LYS A 228 -7.60 -8.52 -19.52
N ALA A 229 -7.27 -8.06 -20.73
CA ALA A 229 -5.92 -8.18 -21.27
C ALA A 229 -4.92 -7.25 -20.57
N GLY A 230 -5.34 -6.02 -20.28
CA GLY A 230 -4.53 -5.07 -19.51
C GLY A 230 -4.22 -5.59 -18.10
N ARG A 231 -5.23 -6.10 -17.38
CA ARG A 231 -5.04 -6.72 -16.05
C ARG A 231 -4.08 -7.90 -16.09
N GLU A 232 -4.24 -8.79 -17.08
CA GLU A 232 -3.34 -9.94 -17.26
C GLU A 232 -1.89 -9.48 -17.53
N ARG A 233 -1.68 -8.44 -18.33
CA ARG A 233 -0.34 -7.88 -18.58
C ARG A 233 0.30 -7.31 -17.31
N VAL A 234 -0.48 -6.63 -16.47
CA VAL A 234 -0.03 -6.14 -15.16
C VAL A 234 0.33 -7.31 -14.25
N LYS A 235 -0.54 -8.33 -14.14
CA LYS A 235 -0.26 -9.55 -13.36
C LYS A 235 1.05 -10.22 -13.80
N GLN A 236 1.26 -10.35 -15.11
CA GLN A 236 2.49 -10.93 -15.65
C GLN A 236 3.74 -10.16 -15.25
N ALA A 237 3.67 -8.82 -15.15
CA ALA A 237 4.80 -7.99 -14.74
C ALA A 237 5.24 -8.28 -13.28
N PHE A 238 4.28 -8.56 -12.40
CA PHE A 238 4.58 -8.98 -11.03
C PHE A 238 5.11 -10.42 -10.97
N VAL A 239 4.48 -11.34 -11.71
CA VAL A 239 4.86 -12.76 -11.73
C VAL A 239 6.28 -12.97 -12.29
N ASN A 240 6.62 -12.30 -13.38
CA ASN A 240 7.92 -12.49 -14.04
C ASN A 240 9.06 -11.70 -13.36
N GLY A 241 8.73 -10.72 -12.51
CA GLY A 241 9.67 -9.84 -11.82
C GLY A 241 10.14 -8.63 -12.63
N GLU A 242 9.37 -8.21 -13.64
CA GLU A 242 9.50 -6.89 -14.26
C GLU A 242 9.24 -5.79 -13.24
N VAL A 243 8.23 -6.01 -12.39
CA VAL A 243 8.01 -5.23 -11.17
C VAL A 243 8.64 -5.95 -9.99
N VAL A 244 9.51 -5.24 -9.28
CA VAL A 244 10.20 -5.74 -8.08
C VAL A 244 9.91 -4.83 -6.90
N SER A 245 9.96 -5.42 -5.71
CA SER A 245 9.86 -4.67 -4.47
C SER A 245 10.94 -3.59 -4.42
N SER A 246 10.53 -2.40 -4.07
CA SER A 246 11.39 -1.24 -4.03
C SER A 246 12.42 -1.24 -2.91
N VAL A 247 12.10 -1.90 -1.79
CA VAL A 247 12.90 -1.92 -0.57
C VAL A 247 14.07 -2.88 -0.70
N ASP A 248 13.83 -4.07 -1.24
CA ASP A 248 14.81 -5.16 -1.28
C ASP A 248 15.13 -5.67 -2.70
N LYS A 249 14.46 -5.15 -3.74
CA LYS A 249 14.65 -5.51 -5.15
C LYS A 249 14.34 -6.98 -5.48
N HIS A 250 13.67 -7.69 -4.58
CA HIS A 250 13.21 -9.04 -4.82
C HIS A 250 11.89 -9.05 -5.60
N LYS A 251 11.60 -10.18 -6.25
CA LYS A 251 10.32 -10.39 -6.90
C LYS A 251 9.22 -10.48 -5.85
N TYR A 252 8.03 -10.01 -6.19
CA TYR A 252 6.87 -10.07 -5.30
C TYR A 252 6.54 -11.52 -4.91
N ALA A 253 6.56 -12.45 -5.86
CA ALA A 253 6.34 -13.87 -5.58
C ALA A 253 7.31 -14.46 -4.54
N ASP A 254 8.58 -14.05 -4.60
CA ASP A 254 9.60 -14.49 -3.64
C ASP A 254 9.35 -13.91 -2.25
N ASN A 255 8.97 -12.62 -2.18
CA ASN A 255 8.65 -11.95 -0.92
C ASN A 255 7.41 -12.53 -0.25
N TYR A 256 6.33 -12.76 -0.98
CA TYR A 256 5.12 -13.41 -0.43
C TYR A 256 5.38 -14.87 -0.04
N GLY A 257 6.15 -15.60 -0.86
CA GLY A 257 6.54 -16.96 -0.53
C GLY A 257 7.33 -17.02 0.78
N LYS A 258 8.31 -16.13 0.94
CA LYS A 258 9.08 -16.01 2.17
C LYS A 258 8.21 -15.66 3.38
N ALA A 259 7.26 -14.73 3.24
CA ALA A 259 6.40 -14.38 4.36
C ALA A 259 5.46 -15.52 4.75
N TRP A 260 4.98 -16.30 3.78
CA TRP A 260 4.22 -17.52 4.05
C TRP A 260 5.09 -18.53 4.80
N ASP A 261 6.33 -18.76 4.33
CA ASP A 261 7.28 -19.67 4.98
C ASP A 261 7.55 -19.21 6.44
N ASP A 262 7.86 -17.93 6.66
CA ASP A 262 8.12 -17.37 7.99
C ASP A 262 6.91 -17.52 8.95
N ALA A 263 5.68 -17.39 8.44
CA ALA A 263 4.45 -17.55 9.22
C ALA A 263 4.15 -19.00 9.62
N HIS A 264 4.65 -20.00 8.88
CA HIS A 264 4.37 -21.41 9.11
C HIS A 264 5.56 -22.19 9.70
N ASP A 265 6.79 -21.72 9.48
CA ASP A 265 8.00 -22.30 10.06
C ASP A 265 8.12 -22.06 11.58
N CYS A 266 7.35 -21.10 12.11
CA CYS A 266 7.26 -20.84 13.56
C CYS A 266 6.63 -22.00 14.36
N PHE A 267 6.13 -23.06 13.72
CA PHE A 267 5.50 -24.21 14.41
C PHE A 267 6.51 -25.29 14.85
N LEU A 268 7.75 -25.31 14.33
CA LEU A 268 8.71 -26.40 14.58
C LEU A 268 9.77 -26.13 15.66
N TRP A 269 9.71 -24.99 16.34
CA TRP A 269 10.54 -24.71 17.50
C TRP A 269 9.65 -24.35 18.68
N ILE A 270 9.56 -25.29 19.63
CA ILE A 270 9.13 -25.04 21.01
C ILE A 270 9.75 -23.70 21.44
N PHE A 271 8.96 -22.73 21.94
CA PHE A 271 9.37 -21.39 22.43
C PHE A 271 9.34 -20.19 21.45
N CYS A 272 8.15 -19.85 20.92
CA CYS A 272 7.79 -18.46 20.61
C CYS A 272 6.64 -18.01 21.52
#